data_AF-A0A9C9KSW3-F1
#
_entry.id   AF-A0A9C9KSW3-F1
#
_cell.length_a   1.000
_cell.length_b   1.000
_cell.length_c   1.000
_cell.angle_alpha   90.00
_cell.angle_beta   90.00
_cell.angle_gamma   90.00
#
_symmetry.space_group_name_H-M   'P 1'
#
loop_
_entity.id
_entity.type
_entity.pdbx_description
1 polymer ?
#
loop_
_entity_poly.entity_id
_entity_poly.type
_entity_poly.pdbx_seq_one_letter_code
_entity_poly.pdbx_strand_id
1 'polypeptide(L)'
;MDMPVPHSVTPPPRDKELRSRVRLFGNLLGEVLAAQAGLEVLAAVEKLRKGYIRLRKEDNPALRRRMANTIDKLDPATLSHVVRAFNIYFSLVNIAEESFQHKERRRHAHMGGPLWRGSFDHTLREFHDTGIDAEQIQTLLDSALYLPVFTAHPTESKRRAVMHTLRGIFITAEQLDGPRL
;
A
#
# COMPACT_ATOMS: atom_id res chain seq x y z
N MET A 1 14.58 13.88 -31.64
CA MET A 1 15.48 12.76 -31.34
C MET A 1 14.96 12.15 -30.06
N ASP A 2 14.11 11.14 -30.21
CA ASP A 2 13.35 10.52 -29.12
C ASP A 2 14.28 9.55 -28.38
N MET A 3 14.80 9.99 -27.23
CA MET A 3 15.59 9.14 -26.35
C MET A 3 14.63 8.26 -25.53
N PRO A 4 14.75 6.93 -25.56
CA PRO A 4 13.87 6.06 -24.81
C PRO A 4 14.06 6.32 -23.31
N VAL A 5 12.95 6.62 -22.62
CA VAL A 5 12.91 6.74 -21.16
C VAL A 5 13.28 5.37 -20.58
N PRO A 6 14.40 5.24 -19.83
CA PRO A 6 14.71 3.96 -19.21
C PRO A 6 13.69 3.74 -18.10
N HIS A 7 12.81 2.75 -18.27
CA HIS A 7 12.00 2.24 -17.18
C HIS A 7 12.93 1.90 -16.01
N SER A 8 12.77 2.60 -14.89
CA SER A 8 13.49 2.31 -13.65
C SER A 8 13.22 0.86 -13.27
N VAL A 9 14.20 -0.02 -13.50
CA VAL A 9 14.16 -1.40 -13.03
C VAL A 9 14.35 -1.34 -11.52
N THR A 10 13.23 -1.23 -10.82
CA THR A 10 13.16 -1.52 -9.38
C THR A 10 13.72 -2.95 -9.22
N PRO A 11 14.76 -3.19 -8.39
CA PRO A 11 15.22 -4.55 -8.15
C PRO A 11 14.02 -5.39 -7.68
N PRO A 12 13.92 -6.67 -8.07
CA PRO A 12 12.77 -7.49 -7.71
C PRO A 12 12.65 -7.48 -6.18
N PRO A 13 11.51 -7.07 -5.59
CA PRO A 13 11.44 -6.88 -4.17
C PRO A 13 11.70 -8.23 -3.48
N ARG A 14 12.29 -8.18 -2.29
CA ARG A 14 12.16 -9.26 -1.30
C ARG A 14 10.70 -9.34 -0.85
N ASP A 15 9.86 -9.81 -1.75
CA ASP A 15 8.41 -9.98 -1.68
C ASP A 15 8.01 -10.84 -0.46
N LYS A 16 8.96 -11.61 0.10
CA LYS A 16 8.75 -12.40 1.31
C LYS A 16 8.38 -11.56 2.54
N GLU A 17 9.04 -10.42 2.78
CA GLU A 17 8.76 -9.58 3.95
C GLU A 17 7.35 -8.95 3.84
N LEU A 18 7.06 -8.36 2.69
CA LEU A 18 5.75 -7.79 2.37
C LEU A 18 4.63 -8.85 2.45
N ARG A 19 4.82 -10.02 1.82
CA ARG A 19 3.85 -11.13 1.89
C ARG A 19 3.63 -11.62 3.31
N SER A 20 4.69 -11.68 4.12
CA SER A 20 4.58 -12.06 5.54
C SER A 20 3.70 -11.07 6.30
N ARG A 21 3.93 -9.76 6.10
CA ARG A 21 3.15 -8.68 6.73
C ARG A 21 1.67 -8.71 6.29
N VAL A 22 1.41 -8.85 4.99
CA VAL A 22 0.04 -8.99 4.45
C VAL A 22 -0.65 -10.22 5.03
N ARG A 23 0.06 -11.36 5.16
CA ARG A 23 -0.49 -12.58 5.77
C ARG A 23 -0.81 -12.38 7.25
N LEU A 24 0.07 -11.74 8.02
CA LEU A 24 -0.17 -11.41 9.44
C LEU A 24 -1.44 -10.58 9.61
N PHE A 25 -1.57 -9.48 8.86
CA PHE A 25 -2.76 -8.64 8.92
C PHE A 25 -4.03 -9.36 8.46
N GLY A 26 -3.93 -10.19 7.43
CA GLY A 26 -5.04 -11.04 6.98
C GLY A 26 -5.50 -12.02 8.07
N ASN A 27 -4.57 -12.65 8.78
CA ASN A 27 -4.89 -13.57 9.87
C ASN A 27 -5.56 -12.84 11.05
N LEU A 28 -4.98 -11.73 11.50
CA LEU A 28 -5.54 -10.92 12.59
C LEU A 28 -6.94 -10.39 12.26
N LEU A 29 -7.14 -9.94 11.01
CA LEU A 29 -8.47 -9.54 10.57
C LEU A 29 -9.44 -10.74 10.59
N GLY A 30 -9.00 -11.93 10.18
CA GLY A 30 -9.79 -13.15 10.26
C GLY A 30 -10.23 -13.50 11.68
N GLU A 31 -9.32 -13.39 12.65
CA GLU A 31 -9.61 -13.59 14.08
C GLU A 31 -10.65 -12.58 14.60
N VAL A 32 -10.48 -11.30 14.27
CA VAL A 32 -11.44 -10.24 14.64
C VAL A 32 -12.80 -10.48 14.00
N LEU A 33 -12.85 -10.88 12.73
CA LEU A 33 -14.11 -11.20 12.04
C LEU A 33 -14.82 -12.38 12.70
N ALA A 34 -14.10 -13.46 13.03
CA ALA A 34 -14.68 -14.59 13.73
C ALA A 34 -15.27 -14.18 15.08
N ALA A 35 -14.57 -13.34 15.85
CA ALA A 35 -14.99 -12.90 17.17
C ALA A 35 -16.15 -11.89 17.15
N GLN A 36 -16.19 -10.98 16.16
CA GLN A 36 -17.11 -9.84 16.16
C GLN A 36 -18.28 -9.99 15.19
N ALA A 37 -18.10 -10.70 14.09
CA ALA A 37 -19.08 -10.84 13.02
C ALA A 37 -19.50 -12.30 12.78
N GLY A 38 -18.87 -13.24 13.48
CA GLY A 38 -19.19 -14.67 13.41
C GLY A 38 -18.50 -15.40 12.27
N LEU A 39 -18.58 -16.74 12.32
CA LEU A 39 -17.92 -17.63 11.37
C LEU A 39 -18.53 -17.58 9.97
N GLU A 40 -19.81 -17.23 9.85
CA GLU A 40 -20.49 -17.12 8.56
C GLU A 40 -19.90 -15.98 7.71
N VAL A 41 -19.71 -14.80 8.31
CA VAL A 41 -19.07 -13.65 7.66
C VAL A 41 -17.64 -14.01 7.26
N LEU A 42 -16.86 -14.61 8.16
CA LEU A 42 -15.50 -15.03 7.85
C LEU A 42 -15.46 -16.02 6.67
N ALA A 43 -16.36 -17.00 6.66
CA ALA A 43 -16.45 -17.99 5.58
C ALA A 43 -16.81 -17.33 4.23
N ALA A 44 -17.72 -16.36 4.23
CA ALA A 44 -18.08 -15.60 3.05
C ALA A 44 -16.89 -14.79 2.51
N VAL A 45 -16.20 -14.04 3.38
CA VAL A 45 -14.99 -13.27 3.02
C VAL A 45 -13.91 -14.18 2.43
N GLU A 46 -13.58 -15.29 3.10
CA GLU A 46 -12.55 -16.21 2.65
C GLU A 46 -12.91 -16.89 1.32
N LYS A 47 -14.18 -17.27 1.14
CA LYS A 47 -14.67 -17.86 -0.11
C LYS A 47 -14.53 -16.88 -1.28
N LEU A 48 -14.97 -15.64 -1.10
CA LEU A 48 -14.86 -14.59 -2.11
C LEU A 48 -13.39 -14.26 -2.40
N ARG A 49 -12.56 -14.06 -1.37
CA ARG A 49 -11.13 -13.78 -1.50
C ARG A 49 -10.41 -14.86 -2.32
N LYS A 50 -10.56 -16.14 -1.95
CA LYS A 50 -9.96 -17.27 -2.68
C LYS A 50 -10.52 -17.41 -4.09
N GLY A 51 -11.80 -17.10 -4.30
CA GLY A 51 -12.43 -17.09 -5.62
C GLY A 51 -11.80 -16.07 -6.55
N TYR A 52 -11.77 -14.80 -6.14
CA TYR A 52 -11.24 -13.70 -6.96
C TYR A 52 -9.72 -13.75 -7.13
N ILE A 53 -8.96 -14.27 -6.16
CA ILE A 53 -7.52 -14.55 -6.36
C ILE A 53 -7.30 -15.56 -7.49
N ARG A 54 -8.14 -16.61 -7.58
CA ARG A 54 -8.05 -17.60 -8.66
C ARG A 54 -8.43 -16.98 -10.01
N LEU A 55 -9.53 -16.22 -10.04
CA LEU A 55 -9.97 -15.50 -11.25
C LEU A 55 -8.92 -14.52 -11.79
N ARG A 56 -8.11 -13.91 -10.91
CA ARG A 56 -7.00 -13.04 -11.32
C ARG A 56 -5.86 -13.82 -11.99
N LYS A 57 -5.64 -15.08 -11.61
CA LYS A 57 -4.58 -15.93 -12.18
C LYS A 57 -5.02 -16.55 -13.50
N GLU A 58 -6.27 -16.99 -13.57
CA GLU A 58 -6.86 -17.63 -14.74
C GLU A 58 -8.33 -17.25 -14.78
N ASP A 59 -8.75 -16.60 -15.87
CA ASP A 59 -10.15 -16.22 -15.99
C ASP A 59 -11.03 -17.45 -16.23
N ASN A 60 -12.11 -17.54 -15.45
CA ASN A 60 -13.04 -18.65 -15.51
C ASN A 60 -14.48 -18.14 -15.39
N PRO A 61 -15.24 -18.09 -16.50
CA PRO A 61 -16.62 -17.60 -16.50
C PRO A 61 -17.57 -18.37 -15.57
N ALA A 62 -17.36 -19.68 -15.36
CA ALA A 62 -18.17 -20.47 -14.46
C ALA A 62 -17.89 -20.11 -12.99
N LEU A 63 -16.61 -19.92 -12.63
CA LEU A 63 -16.23 -19.46 -11.30
C LEU A 63 -16.72 -18.03 -11.03
N ARG A 64 -16.64 -17.13 -12.02
CA ARG A 64 -17.16 -15.76 -11.91
C ARG A 64 -18.66 -15.76 -11.61
N ARG A 65 -19.45 -16.53 -12.36
CA ARG A 65 -20.89 -16.72 -12.08
C ARG A 65 -21.13 -17.28 -10.68
N ARG A 66 -20.31 -18.25 -10.23
CA ARG A 66 -20.41 -18.80 -8.87
C ARG A 66 -20.13 -17.77 -7.78
N MET A 67 -19.18 -16.84 -8.00
CA MET A 67 -18.89 -15.76 -7.05
C MET A 67 -20.02 -14.74 -7.01
N ALA A 68 -20.54 -14.32 -8.17
CA ALA A 68 -21.72 -13.45 -8.26
C ALA A 68 -22.92 -14.05 -7.52
N ASN A 69 -23.27 -15.31 -7.83
CA ASN A 69 -24.35 -16.02 -7.14
C ASN A 69 -24.10 -16.21 -5.63
N THR A 70 -22.85 -16.18 -5.17
CA THR A 70 -22.56 -16.22 -3.73
C THR A 70 -22.91 -14.89 -3.08
N ILE A 71 -22.58 -13.77 -3.74
CA ILE A 71 -22.90 -12.42 -3.26
C ILE A 71 -24.43 -12.23 -3.24
N ASP A 72 -25.13 -12.64 -4.31
CA ASP A 72 -26.59 -12.49 -4.43
C ASP A 72 -27.39 -13.25 -3.37
N LYS A 73 -26.78 -14.25 -2.74
CA LYS A 73 -27.40 -15.09 -1.70
C LYS A 73 -27.12 -14.62 -0.28
N LEU A 74 -26.23 -13.64 -0.09
CA LEU A 74 -25.97 -13.08 1.23
C LEU A 74 -27.14 -12.22 1.67
N ASP A 75 -27.56 -12.35 2.92
CA ASP A 75 -28.49 -11.41 3.50
C ASP A 75 -27.84 -10.00 3.61
N PRO A 76 -28.63 -8.92 3.69
CA PRO A 76 -28.10 -7.57 3.72
C PRO A 76 -27.13 -7.28 4.88
N ALA A 77 -27.32 -7.91 6.04
CA ALA A 77 -26.45 -7.70 7.19
C ALA A 77 -25.08 -8.35 6.95
N THR A 78 -25.06 -9.62 6.52
CA THR A 78 -23.82 -10.31 6.16
C THR A 78 -23.08 -9.61 5.03
N LEU A 79 -23.79 -9.16 4.00
CA LEU A 79 -23.19 -8.42 2.88
C LEU A 79 -22.51 -7.13 3.35
N SER A 80 -23.15 -6.37 4.26
CA SER A 80 -22.56 -5.17 4.85
C SER A 80 -21.25 -5.47 5.60
N HIS A 81 -21.22 -6.56 6.38
CA HIS A 81 -20.01 -7.00 7.07
C HIS A 81 -18.91 -7.46 6.12
N VAL A 82 -19.26 -8.17 5.04
CA VAL A 82 -18.32 -8.60 4.00
C VAL A 82 -17.67 -7.38 3.30
N VAL A 83 -18.47 -6.38 2.90
CA VAL A 83 -17.95 -5.14 2.30
C VAL A 83 -17.01 -4.41 3.27
N ARG A 84 -17.40 -4.30 4.54
CA ARG A 84 -16.57 -3.69 5.57
C ARG A 84 -15.25 -4.46 5.78
N ALA A 85 -15.30 -5.78 5.78
CA ALA A 85 -14.13 -6.63 5.91
C ALA A 85 -13.13 -6.39 4.77
N PHE A 86 -13.59 -6.33 3.52
CA PHE A 86 -12.71 -6.02 2.38
C PHE A 86 -12.14 -4.60 2.45
N ASN A 87 -12.94 -3.60 2.84
CA ASN A 87 -12.44 -2.23 3.02
C ASN A 87 -11.31 -2.14 4.08
N ILE A 88 -11.48 -2.85 5.20
CA ILE A 88 -10.44 -2.94 6.23
C ILE A 88 -9.23 -3.70 5.70
N TYR A 89 -9.43 -4.84 5.05
CA TYR A 89 -8.35 -5.64 4.44
C TYR A 89 -7.49 -4.80 3.48
N PHE A 90 -8.11 -4.06 2.55
CA PHE A 90 -7.37 -3.21 1.61
C PHE A 90 -6.63 -2.07 2.33
N SER A 91 -7.23 -1.49 3.37
CA SER A 91 -6.53 -0.49 4.19
C SER A 91 -5.29 -1.08 4.88
N LEU A 92 -5.37 -2.32 5.37
CA LEU A 92 -4.25 -3.03 5.98
C LEU A 92 -3.17 -3.41 4.96
N VAL A 93 -3.55 -3.83 3.75
CA VAL A 93 -2.61 -4.09 2.66
C VAL A 93 -1.85 -2.82 2.29
N ASN A 94 -2.55 -1.69 2.15
CA ASN A 94 -1.90 -0.40 1.86
C ASN A 94 -0.89 -0.02 2.95
N ILE A 95 -1.24 -0.20 4.23
CA ILE A 95 -0.30 0.01 5.35
C ILE A 95 0.94 -0.89 5.24
N ALA A 96 0.74 -2.17 4.91
CA ALA A 96 1.86 -3.12 4.74
C ALA A 96 2.78 -2.71 3.59
N GLU A 97 2.22 -2.27 2.46
CA GLU A 97 2.97 -1.80 1.30
C GLU A 97 3.72 -0.50 1.60
N GLU A 98 3.07 0.47 2.25
CA GLU A 98 3.67 1.75 2.62
C GLU A 98 4.84 1.58 3.60
N SER A 99 4.66 0.74 4.64
CA SER A 99 5.71 0.37 5.60
C SER A 99 6.89 -0.31 4.88
N PHE A 100 6.62 -1.28 4.02
CA PHE A 100 7.65 -1.96 3.26
C PHE A 100 8.45 -0.99 2.36
N GLN A 101 7.76 -0.15 1.60
CA GLN A 101 8.40 0.87 0.76
C GLN A 101 9.24 1.85 1.58
N HIS A 102 8.75 2.27 2.75
CA HIS A 102 9.50 3.13 3.66
C HIS A 102 10.79 2.47 4.15
N LYS A 103 10.74 1.19 4.52
CA LYS A 103 11.94 0.43 4.90
C LYS A 103 12.92 0.26 3.76
N GLU A 104 12.46 -0.08 2.56
CA GLU A 104 13.35 -0.21 1.40
C GLU A 104 14.04 1.12 1.09
N ARG A 105 13.31 2.24 1.12
CA ARG A 105 13.91 3.58 0.98
C ARG A 105 14.97 3.85 2.05
N ARG A 106 14.71 3.52 3.31
CA ARG A 106 15.71 3.65 4.39
C ARG A 106 16.92 2.75 4.16
N ARG A 107 16.73 1.48 3.79
CA ARG A 107 17.84 0.56 3.49
C ARG A 107 18.72 1.09 2.35
N HIS A 108 18.11 1.54 1.25
CA HIS A 108 18.82 2.17 0.15
C HIS A 108 19.63 3.39 0.62
N ALA A 109 19.05 4.26 1.43
CA ALA A 109 19.78 5.41 1.97
C ALA A 109 20.95 5.02 2.89
N HIS A 110 20.81 3.94 3.67
CA HIS A 110 21.88 3.46 4.56
C HIS A 110 23.02 2.73 3.82
N MET A 111 22.76 2.10 2.68
CA MET A 111 23.81 1.47 1.86
C MET A 111 24.78 2.50 1.27
N GLY A 112 24.41 3.79 1.25
CA GLY A 112 25.18 4.85 0.62
C GLY A 112 25.13 4.78 -0.91
N GLY A 113 25.71 5.79 -1.55
CA GLY A 113 25.68 5.95 -3.01
C GLY A 113 24.44 6.71 -3.52
N PRO A 114 24.26 6.79 -4.85
CA PRO A 114 23.16 7.54 -5.44
C PRO A 114 21.80 6.97 -5.04
N LEU A 115 20.89 7.84 -4.61
CA LEU A 115 19.51 7.46 -4.31
C LEU A 115 18.69 7.23 -5.60
N TRP A 116 17.42 6.83 -5.44
CA TRP A 116 16.54 6.53 -6.58
C TRP A 116 16.26 7.78 -7.45
N ARG A 117 15.88 7.53 -8.72
CA ARG A 117 15.52 8.60 -9.67
C ARG A 117 14.41 9.50 -9.11
N GLY A 118 14.60 10.81 -9.22
CA GLY A 118 13.68 11.82 -8.69
C GLY A 118 13.79 12.06 -7.18
N SER A 119 14.76 11.45 -6.50
CA SER A 119 15.15 11.88 -5.14
C SER A 119 15.98 13.16 -5.20
N PHE A 120 16.01 13.91 -4.09
CA PHE A 120 16.84 15.12 -3.97
C PHE A 120 18.33 14.85 -4.27
N ASP A 121 18.90 13.76 -3.73
CA ASP A 121 20.31 13.39 -4.01
C ASP A 121 20.54 13.14 -5.51
N HIS A 122 19.64 12.40 -6.15
CA HIS A 122 19.76 12.13 -7.59
C HIS A 122 19.71 13.42 -8.41
N THR A 123 18.75 14.31 -8.12
CA THR A 123 18.59 15.59 -8.83
C THR A 123 19.78 16.52 -8.61
N LEU A 124 20.33 16.60 -7.40
CA LEU A 124 21.52 17.41 -7.12
C LEU A 124 22.76 16.88 -7.84
N ARG A 125 22.92 15.56 -7.93
CA ARG A 125 23.99 14.94 -8.72
C ARG A 125 23.83 15.23 -10.21
N GLU A 126 22.62 15.14 -10.74
CA GLU A 126 22.33 15.47 -12.14
C GLU A 126 22.68 16.94 -12.45
N PHE A 127 22.32 17.87 -11.57
CA PHE A 127 22.72 19.28 -11.70
C PHE A 127 24.24 19.46 -11.70
N HIS A 128 24.94 18.85 -10.74
CA HIS A 128 26.39 18.86 -10.70
C HIS A 128 27.02 18.29 -11.99
N ASP A 129 26.52 17.15 -12.48
CA ASP A 129 27.05 16.49 -13.68
C ASP A 129 26.78 17.30 -14.96
N THR A 130 25.75 18.15 -14.96
CA THR A 130 25.48 19.13 -16.04
C THR A 130 26.24 20.44 -15.89
N GLY A 131 27.09 20.57 -14.86
CA GLY A 131 27.93 21.75 -14.63
C GLY A 131 27.22 22.92 -13.93
N ILE A 132 26.06 22.66 -13.30
CA ILE A 132 25.37 23.65 -12.47
C ILE A 132 26.05 23.70 -11.10
N ASP A 133 26.49 24.88 -10.71
CA ASP A 133 27.18 25.08 -9.43
C ASP A 133 26.21 25.30 -8.25
N ALA A 134 26.77 25.31 -7.04
CA ALA A 134 25.99 25.46 -5.81
C ALA A 134 25.31 26.83 -5.67
N GLU A 135 25.88 27.90 -6.23
CA GLU A 135 25.34 29.25 -6.16
C GLU A 135 24.09 29.39 -7.05
N GLN A 136 24.14 28.79 -8.23
CA GLN A 136 23.01 28.67 -9.14
C GLN A 136 21.88 27.85 -8.52
N ILE A 137 22.19 26.72 -7.88
CA ILE A 137 21.19 25.91 -7.16
C ILE A 137 20.58 26.71 -6.01
N GLN A 138 21.39 27.44 -5.22
CA GLN A 138 20.89 28.27 -4.12
C GLN A 138 19.90 29.33 -4.60
N THR A 139 20.21 30.00 -5.71
CA THR A 139 19.33 31.00 -6.33
C THR A 139 17.97 30.41 -6.74
N LEU A 140 17.96 29.17 -7.25
CA LEU A 140 16.72 28.44 -7.57
C LEU A 140 15.94 28.08 -6.31
N LEU A 141 16.61 27.62 -5.25
CA LEU A 141 15.96 27.28 -3.98
C LEU A 141 15.37 28.50 -3.28
N ASP A 142 16.04 29.66 -3.35
CA ASP A 142 15.57 30.92 -2.75
C ASP A 142 14.27 31.43 -3.40
N SER A 143 14.03 31.06 -4.67
CA SER A 143 12.82 31.41 -5.42
C SER A 143 11.80 30.27 -5.51
N ALA A 144 12.14 29.07 -5.02
CA ALA A 144 11.27 27.90 -5.10
C ALA A 144 10.06 28.04 -4.15
N LEU A 145 8.86 27.94 -4.71
CA LEU A 145 7.61 27.97 -3.95
C LEU A 145 6.84 26.66 -4.12
N TYR A 146 6.70 25.91 -3.02
CA TYR A 146 5.86 24.72 -2.96
C TYR A 146 4.61 24.98 -2.11
N LEU A 147 3.46 25.14 -2.78
CA LEU A 147 2.16 25.37 -2.14
C LEU A 147 1.19 24.22 -2.46
N PRO A 148 1.22 23.11 -1.70
CA PRO A 148 0.28 22.02 -1.90
C PRO A 148 -1.15 22.51 -1.59
N VAL A 149 -2.03 22.46 -2.58
CA VAL A 149 -3.45 22.75 -2.41
C VAL A 149 -4.19 21.45 -2.16
N PHE A 150 -4.69 21.29 -0.94
CA PHE A 150 -5.55 20.15 -0.60
C PHE A 150 -6.93 20.38 -1.20
N THR A 151 -7.27 19.56 -2.19
CA THR A 151 -8.62 19.53 -2.75
C THR A 151 -9.45 18.48 -2.00
N ALA A 152 -10.76 18.73 -1.89
CA ALA A 152 -11.66 17.69 -1.42
C ALA A 152 -11.67 16.53 -2.43
N HIS A 153 -11.39 15.31 -2.00
CA HIS A 153 -11.58 14.15 -2.86
C HIS A 153 -13.08 13.80 -2.91
N PRO A 154 -13.74 13.83 -4.09
CA PRO A 154 -15.20 13.73 -4.20
C PRO A 154 -15.84 12.44 -3.66
N THR A 155 -15.06 11.39 -3.36
CA THR A 155 -15.58 10.08 -2.92
C THR A 155 -14.92 9.54 -1.65
N GLU A 156 -13.91 10.23 -1.08
CA GLU A 156 -13.05 9.64 -0.05
C GLU A 156 -12.89 10.54 1.19
N SER A 157 -14.00 11.08 1.70
CA SER A 157 -14.05 11.66 3.05
C SER A 157 -13.92 10.55 4.11
N LYS A 158 -12.73 10.00 4.29
CA LYS A 158 -12.43 9.13 5.43
C LYS A 158 -12.58 9.94 6.72
N ARG A 159 -13.38 9.43 7.66
CA ARG A 159 -13.54 10.07 8.98
C ARG A 159 -12.17 10.17 9.65
N ARG A 160 -11.87 11.32 10.24
CA ARG A 160 -10.60 11.55 10.99
C ARG A 160 -10.29 10.43 11.99
N ALA A 161 -11.29 9.96 12.72
CA ALA A 161 -11.13 8.84 13.66
C ALA A 161 -10.57 7.57 13.00
N VAL A 162 -11.06 7.20 11.81
CA VAL A 162 -10.57 6.03 11.07
C VAL A 162 -9.12 6.23 10.65
N MET A 163 -8.77 7.43 10.18
CA MET A 163 -7.39 7.77 9.83
C MET A 163 -6.45 7.65 11.03
N HIS A 164 -6.88 8.11 12.21
CA HIS A 164 -6.10 7.96 13.44
C HIS A 164 -5.90 6.49 13.83
N THR A 165 -6.94 5.66 13.72
CA THR A 165 -6.82 4.21 13.97
C THR A 165 -5.86 3.54 12.99
N LEU A 166 -5.99 3.82 11.69
CA LEU A 166 -5.09 3.27 10.66
C LEU A 166 -3.63 3.71 10.88
N ARG A 167 -3.41 4.97 11.25
CA ARG A 167 -2.09 5.47 11.65
C ARG A 167 -1.55 4.75 12.90
N GLY A 168 -2.41 4.49 13.88
CA GLY A 168 -2.04 3.70 15.06
C GLY A 168 -1.55 2.31 14.68
N ILE A 169 -2.29 1.61 13.79
CA ILE A 169 -1.89 0.30 13.27
C ILE A 169 -0.54 0.38 12.57
N PHE A 170 -0.32 1.39 11.72
CA PHE A 170 0.97 1.60 11.04
C PHE A 170 2.12 1.73 12.03
N ILE A 171 1.98 2.59 13.06
CA ILE A 171 3.04 2.83 14.06
C ILE A 171 3.31 1.56 14.87
N THR A 172 2.28 0.85 15.33
CA THR A 172 2.44 -0.40 16.08
C THR A 172 3.07 -1.49 15.22
N ALA A 173 2.70 -1.57 13.94
CA ALA A 173 3.28 -2.55 13.02
C ALA A 173 4.78 -2.32 12.81
N GLU A 174 5.23 -1.08 12.69
CA GLU A 174 6.65 -0.73 12.62
C GLU A 174 7.42 -1.11 13.91
N GLN A 175 6.77 -1.06 15.07
CA GLN A 175 7.41 -1.48 16.33
C GLN A 175 7.67 -2.99 16.38
N LEU A 176 6.84 -3.81 15.73
CA LEU A 176 7.06 -5.26 15.61
C LEU A 176 8.30 -5.61 14.78
N ASP A 177 8.85 -4.65 14.03
CA ASP A 177 10.07 -4.80 13.23
C ASP A 177 11.32 -4.25 13.93
N GLY A 178 11.17 -3.65 15.12
CA GLY A 178 12.30 -3.19 15.92
C GLY A 178 13.14 -4.37 16.44
N PRO A 179 14.43 -4.16 16.76
CA PRO A 179 15.36 -5.20 17.23
C PRO A 179 15.09 -5.67 18.67
N ARG A 180 13.82 -5.76 19.07
CA ARG A 180 13.40 -6.30 20.37
C ARG A 180 12.33 -7.35 20.14
N LEU A 181 12.77 -8.49 19.61
CA LEU A 181 12.36 -9.86 19.92
C LEU A 181 13.47 -10.80 19.44
#